data_AF-A0A5J4T6L8-F1
#
_entry.id   AF-A0A5J4T6L8-F1
#
_cell.length_a   1.000
_cell.length_b   1.000
_cell.length_c   1.000
_cell.angle_alpha   90.00
_cell.angle_beta   90.00
_cell.angle_gamma   90.00
#
_symmetry.space_group_name_H-M   'P 1'
#
loop_
_entity.id
_entity.type
_entity.pdbx_description
1 polymer ?
#
loop_
_entity_poly.entity_id
_entity_poly.type
_entity_poly.pdbx_seq_one_letter_code
_entity_poly.pdbx_strand_id
1 'polypeptide(L)'
;MIKIPKLLQSLVALSRFKVGCHLREEIDQQNLEVRNKCRRCLKFIQECCDEQVQIEIVKQGYGRVMSISICTAGGKGEEQDEEIYYGLRSIYLFLRELHLGRYNDWQPSFQPLPLLVRRSEEQMEEEGANEEIDTQMKNNGLGGGIKSNSKWAKEVILNHFILGG
;
A
#
# COMPACT_ATOMS: atom_id res chain seq x y z
N MET A 1 -12.52 -19.64 14.05
CA MET A 1 -11.43 -19.44 13.06
C MET A 1 -12.07 -18.90 11.79
N ILE A 2 -12.03 -17.59 11.57
CA ILE A 2 -12.63 -16.97 10.39
C ILE A 2 -11.80 -17.38 9.16
N LYS A 3 -12.45 -17.88 8.11
CA LYS A 3 -11.79 -18.23 6.84
C LYS A 3 -11.48 -16.95 6.05
N ILE A 4 -10.51 -16.18 6.53
CA ILE A 4 -10.04 -14.93 5.93
C ILE A 4 -9.27 -15.12 4.59
N PRO A 5 -8.52 -16.21 4.32
CA PRO A 5 -7.65 -16.30 3.15
C PRO A 5 -8.36 -16.08 1.80
N LYS A 6 -9.55 -16.65 1.61
CA LYS A 6 -10.31 -16.50 0.35
C LYS A 6 -10.81 -15.07 0.13
N LEU A 7 -11.18 -14.37 1.20
CA LEU A 7 -11.59 -12.97 1.12
C LEU A 7 -10.40 -12.09 0.75
N LEU A 8 -9.26 -12.26 1.44
CA LEU A 8 -8.02 -11.52 1.14
C LEU A 8 -7.55 -11.75 -0.29
N GLN A 9 -7.52 -13.01 -0.73
CA GLN A 9 -7.18 -13.36 -2.10
C GLN A 9 -8.10 -12.65 -3.12
N SER A 10 -9.41 -12.64 -2.86
CA SER A 10 -10.38 -11.99 -3.74
C SER A 10 -10.18 -10.47 -3.76
N LEU A 11 -9.96 -9.85 -2.61
CA LEU A 11 -9.73 -8.41 -2.50
C LEU A 11 -8.43 -8.00 -3.20
N VAL A 12 -7.33 -8.76 -3.01
CA VAL A 12 -6.07 -8.51 -3.70
C VAL A 12 -6.23 -8.66 -5.21
N ALA A 13 -6.90 -9.71 -5.68
CA ALA A 13 -7.16 -9.90 -7.11
C ALA A 13 -7.99 -8.74 -7.71
N LEU A 14 -9.07 -8.32 -7.03
CA LEU A 14 -9.93 -7.23 -7.47
C LEU A 14 -9.21 -5.87 -7.43
N SER A 15 -8.33 -5.63 -6.46
CA SER A 15 -7.54 -4.39 -6.36
C SER A 15 -6.60 -4.15 -7.54
N ARG A 16 -6.31 -5.22 -8.30
CA ARG A 16 -5.43 -5.28 -9.47
C ARG A 16 -6.19 -5.57 -10.76
N PHE A 17 -7.51 -5.69 -10.70
CA PHE A 17 -8.31 -6.13 -11.83
C PHE A 17 -8.22 -5.13 -12.98
N LYS A 18 -7.79 -5.62 -14.15
CA LYS A 18 -7.70 -4.87 -15.41
C LYS A 18 -6.96 -3.53 -15.28
N VAL A 19 -5.94 -3.47 -14.42
CA VAL A 19 -5.04 -2.31 -14.35
C VAL A 19 -4.34 -2.16 -15.71
N GLY A 20 -4.32 -0.94 -16.26
CA GLY A 20 -3.69 -0.65 -17.55
C GLY A 20 -4.48 -1.12 -18.78
N CYS A 21 -5.68 -1.69 -18.62
CA CYS A 21 -6.57 -2.01 -19.74
C CYS A 21 -7.59 -0.89 -19.94
N HIS A 22 -7.61 -0.29 -21.13
CA HIS A 22 -8.64 0.67 -21.54
C HIS A 22 -9.73 -0.06 -22.33
N LEU A 23 -10.92 -0.23 -21.73
CA LEU A 23 -12.04 -0.90 -22.39
C LEU A 23 -13.03 0.11 -22.97
N ARG A 24 -13.67 0.88 -22.08
CA ARG A 24 -14.63 1.96 -22.35
C ARG A 24 -14.68 2.82 -21.10
N GLU A 25 -14.87 4.13 -21.25
CA GLU A 25 -14.84 5.11 -20.15
C GLU A 25 -15.70 4.69 -18.94
N GLU A 26 -16.96 4.31 -19.15
CA GLU A 26 -17.85 3.85 -18.06
C GLU A 26 -17.34 2.58 -17.35
N ILE A 27 -16.83 1.61 -18.12
CA ILE A 27 -16.31 0.34 -17.57
C ILE A 27 -15.01 0.60 -16.82
N ASP A 28 -14.16 1.49 -17.33
CA ASP A 28 -12.89 1.84 -16.72
C ASP A 28 -13.11 2.60 -15.41
N GLN A 29 -14.11 3.48 -15.35
CA GLN A 29 -14.53 4.17 -14.13
C GLN A 29 -15.08 3.19 -13.08
N GLN A 30 -15.96 2.25 -13.47
CA GLN A 30 -16.45 1.22 -12.56
C GLN A 30 -15.32 0.33 -12.04
N ASN A 31 -14.39 -0.06 -12.90
CA ASN A 31 -13.23 -0.85 -12.51
C ASN A 31 -12.34 -0.06 -11.53
N LEU A 32 -12.14 1.23 -11.74
CA LEU A 32 -11.40 2.10 -10.82
C LEU A 32 -12.07 2.15 -9.44
N GLU A 33 -13.39 2.36 -9.39
CA GLU A 33 -14.13 2.39 -8.14
C GLU A 33 -14.03 1.07 -7.37
N VAL A 34 -14.16 -0.07 -8.07
CA VAL A 34 -13.99 -1.40 -7.47
C VAL A 34 -12.59 -1.59 -6.92
N ARG A 35 -11.55 -1.21 -7.67
CA ARG A 35 -10.16 -1.28 -7.20
C ARG A 35 -9.97 -0.44 -5.94
N ASN A 36 -10.48 0.79 -5.93
CA ASN A 36 -10.34 1.71 -4.80
C ASN A 36 -11.05 1.20 -3.54
N LYS A 37 -12.28 0.68 -3.68
CA LYS A 37 -12.99 0.04 -2.57
C LYS A 37 -12.22 -1.17 -2.03
N CYS A 38 -11.68 -2.02 -2.90
CA CYS A 38 -10.91 -3.19 -2.49
C CYS A 38 -9.61 -2.80 -1.76
N ARG A 39 -8.87 -1.80 -2.27
CA ARG A 39 -7.65 -1.28 -1.61
C ARG A 39 -7.96 -0.69 -0.24
N ARG A 40 -9.03 0.09 -0.11
CA ARG A 40 -9.50 0.61 1.19
C ARG A 40 -9.86 -0.52 2.15
N CYS A 41 -10.58 -1.54 1.70
CA CYS A 41 -10.88 -2.71 2.52
C CYS A 41 -9.60 -3.44 2.99
N LEU A 42 -8.64 -3.68 2.09
CA LEU A 42 -7.36 -4.31 2.45
C LEU A 42 -6.59 -3.51 3.50
N LYS A 43 -6.57 -2.18 3.34
CA LYS A 43 -5.98 -1.27 4.34
C LYS A 43 -6.65 -1.41 5.70
N PHE A 44 -7.98 -1.37 5.76
CA PHE A 44 -8.70 -1.57 7.03
C PHE A 44 -8.39 -2.93 7.67
N ILE A 45 -8.32 -4.00 6.88
CA ILE A 45 -7.95 -5.32 7.40
C ILE A 45 -6.52 -5.30 7.94
N GLN A 46 -5.58 -4.68 7.22
CA GLN A 46 -4.20 -4.53 7.65
C GLN A 46 -4.08 -3.72 8.96
N GLU A 47 -4.87 -2.66 9.13
CA GLU A 47 -4.84 -1.81 10.33
C GLU A 47 -5.54 -2.46 11.54
N CYS A 48 -6.63 -3.21 11.34
CA CYS A 48 -7.47 -3.73 12.41
C CYS A 48 -7.15 -5.17 12.85
N CYS A 49 -6.20 -5.86 12.20
CA CYS A 49 -5.91 -7.26 12.48
C CYS A 49 -4.49 -7.51 13.00
N ASP A 50 -4.34 -8.69 13.61
CA ASP A 50 -3.12 -9.17 14.26
C ASP A 50 -2.05 -9.69 13.28
N GLU A 51 -0.96 -10.20 13.85
CA GLU A 51 0.17 -10.80 13.14
C GLU A 51 -0.24 -11.84 12.08
N GLN A 52 -1.21 -12.71 12.37
CA GLN A 52 -1.59 -13.78 11.44
C GLN A 52 -2.18 -13.19 10.14
N VAL A 53 -2.95 -12.11 10.27
CA VAL A 53 -3.50 -11.41 9.11
C VAL A 53 -2.42 -10.62 8.37
N GLN A 54 -1.43 -10.04 9.05
CA GLN A 54 -0.27 -9.43 8.38
C GLN A 54 0.47 -10.45 7.51
N ILE A 55 0.69 -11.65 8.04
CA ILE A 55 1.33 -12.75 7.29
C ILE A 55 0.50 -13.11 6.05
N GLU A 56 -0.81 -13.27 6.21
CA GLU A 56 -1.68 -13.69 5.12
C GLU A 56 -1.79 -12.61 4.03
N ILE A 57 -1.93 -11.33 4.39
CA ILE A 57 -2.06 -10.26 3.39
C ILE A 57 -0.77 -10.11 2.57
N VAL A 58 0.41 -10.22 3.20
CA VAL A 58 1.70 -10.23 2.50
C VAL A 58 1.85 -11.46 1.61
N LYS A 59 1.39 -12.63 2.06
CA LYS A 59 1.39 -13.84 1.22
C LYS A 59 0.57 -13.67 -0.05
N GLN A 60 -0.57 -12.99 0.04
CA GLN A 60 -1.46 -12.72 -1.09
C GLN A 60 -0.93 -11.64 -2.05
N GLY A 61 0.12 -10.90 -1.68
CA GLY A 61 0.76 -9.91 -2.56
C GLY A 61 0.39 -8.45 -2.25
N TYR A 62 0.12 -8.13 -0.99
CA TYR A 62 -0.24 -6.77 -0.57
C TYR A 62 0.80 -5.71 -0.96
N GLY A 63 2.10 -6.03 -0.94
CA GLY A 63 3.16 -5.14 -1.42
C GLY A 63 2.87 -4.64 -2.84
N ARG A 64 2.49 -5.56 -3.73
CA ARG A 64 2.15 -5.25 -5.12
C ARG A 64 0.87 -4.42 -5.26
N VAL A 65 -0.08 -4.56 -4.33
CA VAL A 65 -1.31 -3.74 -4.30
C VAL A 65 -0.97 -2.30 -3.95
N MET A 66 -0.08 -2.10 -2.97
CA MET A 66 0.36 -0.77 -2.57
C MET A 66 1.16 -0.08 -3.69
N SER A 67 2.03 -0.79 -4.41
CA SER A 67 2.76 -0.24 -5.56
C SER A 67 1.82 0.39 -6.58
N ILE A 68 0.77 -0.34 -6.96
CA ILE A 68 -0.19 0.16 -7.96
C ILE A 68 -0.96 1.39 -7.46
N SER A 69 -1.16 1.54 -6.15
CA SER A 69 -1.88 2.69 -5.59
C SER A 69 -1.14 4.03 -5.74
N ILE A 70 0.16 4.01 -6.00
CA ILE A 70 0.98 5.23 -6.18
C ILE A 70 1.39 5.46 -7.64
N CYS A 71 1.08 4.51 -8.54
CA CYS A 71 1.34 4.64 -9.96
C CYS A 71 0.49 5.75 -10.59
N THR A 72 1.09 6.53 -11.48
CA THR A 72 0.41 7.66 -12.17
C THR A 72 -0.23 7.28 -13.50
N ALA A 73 -0.07 6.03 -13.94
CA ALA A 73 -0.36 5.57 -15.29
C ALA A 73 -1.87 5.57 -15.70
N GLY A 74 -2.76 6.32 -15.02
CA GLY A 74 -4.19 6.30 -15.31
C GLY A 74 -5.05 7.48 -14.86
N GLY A 75 -4.51 8.56 -14.27
CA GLY A 75 -5.35 9.65 -13.74
C GLY A 75 -4.72 11.05 -13.82
N LYS A 76 -5.56 12.08 -13.78
CA LYS A 76 -5.17 13.50 -13.72
C LYS A 76 -6.09 14.25 -12.76
N GLY A 77 -5.53 15.09 -11.90
CA GLY A 77 -6.28 15.99 -11.02
C GLY A 77 -6.19 15.63 -9.54
N GLU A 78 -6.98 16.34 -8.73
CA GLU A 78 -6.92 16.31 -7.26
C GLU A 78 -7.28 14.94 -6.66
N GLU A 79 -8.24 14.22 -7.26
CA GLU A 79 -8.61 12.87 -6.81
C GLU A 79 -7.44 11.87 -6.94
N GLN A 80 -6.65 12.00 -8.00
CA GLN A 80 -5.44 11.19 -8.19
C GLN A 80 -4.36 11.54 -7.17
N ASP A 81 -4.21 12.82 -6.84
CA ASP A 81 -3.28 13.30 -5.83
C ASP A 81 -3.65 12.79 -4.43
N GLU A 82 -4.94 12.75 -4.09
CA GLU A 82 -5.41 12.12 -2.85
C GLU A 82 -5.09 10.62 -2.80
N GLU A 83 -5.36 9.88 -3.88
CA GLU A 83 -5.05 8.45 -3.94
C GLU A 83 -3.56 8.18 -3.75
N ILE A 84 -2.70 8.94 -4.43
CA ILE A 84 -1.24 8.85 -4.28
C ILE A 84 -0.84 9.18 -2.85
N TYR A 85 -1.38 10.27 -2.28
CA TYR A 85 -1.09 10.68 -0.90
C TYR A 85 -1.43 9.57 0.10
N TYR A 86 -2.63 8.99 0.00
CA TYR A 86 -3.06 7.90 0.88
C TYR A 86 -2.30 6.60 0.62
N GLY A 87 -1.95 6.30 -0.63
CA GLY A 87 -1.12 5.15 -1.01
C GLY A 87 0.26 5.21 -0.36
N LEU A 88 0.97 6.33 -0.53
CA LEU A 88 2.28 6.57 0.08
C LEU A 88 2.23 6.53 1.61
N ARG A 89 1.21 7.16 2.22
CA ARG A 89 1.01 7.11 3.68
C ARG A 89 0.80 5.67 4.17
N SER A 90 0.07 4.86 3.40
CA SER A 90 -0.20 3.47 3.75
C SER A 90 1.06 2.60 3.63
N ILE A 91 1.88 2.80 2.59
CA ILE A 91 3.20 2.16 2.45
C ILE A 91 4.08 2.47 3.67
N TYR A 92 4.22 3.76 4.00
CA TYR A 92 5.03 4.21 5.13
C TYR A 92 4.59 3.56 6.45
N LEU A 93 3.29 3.64 6.77
CA LEU A 93 2.77 3.10 8.02
C LEU A 93 2.95 1.58 8.09
N PHE A 94 2.57 0.87 7.02
CA PHE A 94 2.65 -0.58 6.97
C PHE A 94 4.08 -1.08 7.16
N LEU A 95 5.03 -0.58 6.37
CA LEU A 95 6.42 -1.02 6.49
C LEU A 95 7.01 -0.63 7.84
N ARG A 96 6.74 0.58 8.36
CA ARG A 96 7.18 1.01 9.70
C ARG A 96 6.69 0.07 10.79
N GLU A 97 5.42 -0.34 10.73
CA GLU A 97 4.84 -1.31 11.68
C GLU A 97 5.49 -2.69 11.54
N LEU A 98 5.80 -3.14 10.33
CA LEU A 98 6.55 -4.39 10.16
C LEU A 98 7.97 -4.31 10.71
N HIS A 99 8.65 -3.17 10.60
CA HIS A 99 10.01 -2.98 11.14
C HIS A 99 10.04 -2.85 12.66
N LEU A 100 9.10 -2.11 13.24
CA LEU A 100 9.14 -1.71 14.66
C LEU A 100 8.17 -2.51 15.53
N GLY A 101 7.23 -3.24 14.93
CA GLY A 101 6.06 -3.76 15.62
C GLY A 101 4.97 -2.69 15.77
N ARG A 102 3.82 -3.12 16.27
CA ARG A 102 2.65 -2.27 16.54
C ARG A 102 2.31 -2.32 18.02
N TYR A 103 2.38 -1.16 18.68
CA TYR A 103 2.20 -1.02 20.14
C TYR A 103 1.25 0.12 20.53
N ASN A 104 0.08 0.20 19.90
CA ASN A 104 -0.93 1.19 20.27
C ASN A 104 -2.17 0.50 20.86
N ASP A 105 -2.94 1.24 21.68
CA ASP A 105 -4.11 0.70 22.38
C ASP A 105 -5.33 0.46 21.47
N TRP A 106 -5.29 0.96 20.23
CA TRP A 106 -6.44 0.99 19.32
C TRP A 106 -6.42 -0.14 18.28
N GLN A 107 -5.28 -0.80 18.09
CA GLN A 107 -5.08 -1.85 17.09
C GLN A 107 -4.43 -3.07 17.74
N PRO A 108 -4.65 -4.28 17.20
CA PRO A 108 -3.97 -5.48 17.69
C PRO A 108 -2.45 -5.31 17.61
N SER A 109 -1.76 -5.55 18.73
CA SER A 109 -0.32 -5.44 18.80
C SER A 109 0.39 -6.65 18.18
N PHE A 110 1.57 -6.41 17.64
CA PHE A 110 2.47 -7.47 17.16
C PHE A 110 3.93 -7.02 17.25
N GLN A 111 4.83 -7.98 17.42
CA GLN A 111 6.28 -7.75 17.42
C GLN A 111 6.80 -7.49 16.01
N PRO A 112 7.99 -6.88 15.82
CA PRO A 112 8.60 -6.73 14.50
C PRO A 112 8.55 -8.01 13.64
N LEU A 113 8.21 -7.85 12.36
CA LEU A 113 8.03 -8.93 11.38
C LEU A 113 9.04 -8.77 10.21
N PRO A 114 10.35 -8.94 10.44
CA PRO A 114 11.40 -8.63 9.46
C PRO A 114 11.32 -9.47 8.17
N LEU A 115 10.81 -10.70 8.24
CA LEU A 115 10.60 -11.52 7.03
C LEU A 115 9.51 -10.95 6.12
N LEU A 116 8.51 -10.28 6.71
CA LEU A 116 7.40 -9.68 5.97
C LEU A 116 7.82 -8.35 5.35
N VAL A 117 8.71 -7.60 6.01
CA VAL A 117 9.37 -6.41 5.44
C VAL A 117 10.01 -6.80 4.12
N ARG A 118 10.97 -7.74 4.16
CA ARG A 118 11.72 -8.17 2.99
C ARG A 118 10.81 -8.64 1.86
N ARG A 119 9.81 -9.46 2.18
CA ARG A 119 8.87 -9.97 1.17
C ARG A 119 8.00 -8.85 0.58
N SER A 120 7.65 -7.84 1.36
CA SER A 120 6.87 -6.70 0.88
C SER A 120 7.71 -5.78 0.00
N GLU A 121 8.97 -5.54 0.36
CA GLU A 121 9.93 -4.80 -0.45
C GLU A 121 10.18 -5.50 -1.79
N GLU A 122 10.45 -6.81 -1.78
CA GLU A 122 10.62 -7.62 -3.01
C GLU A 122 9.37 -7.50 -3.92
N GLN A 123 8.17 -7.60 -3.36
CA GLN A 123 6.92 -7.40 -4.10
C GLN A 123 6.78 -5.99 -4.67
N MET A 124 7.24 -4.98 -3.94
CA MET A 124 7.16 -3.59 -4.36
C MET A 124 8.15 -3.29 -5.48
N GLU A 125 9.37 -3.80 -5.38
CA GLU A 125 10.42 -3.70 -6.39
C GLU A 125 10.00 -4.38 -7.70
N GLU A 126 9.41 -5.59 -7.63
CA GLU A 126 8.87 -6.29 -8.80
C GLU A 126 7.84 -5.47 -9.61
N GLU A 127 7.15 -4.53 -8.96
CA GLU A 127 6.13 -3.67 -9.57
C GLU A 127 6.65 -2.25 -9.88
N GLY A 128 7.96 -2.01 -9.73
CA GLY A 128 8.57 -0.69 -10.00
C GLY A 128 8.16 0.41 -9.02
N ALA A 129 7.81 0.05 -7.77
CA ALA A 129 7.35 1.03 -6.79
C ALA A 129 8.43 2.07 -6.44
N ASN A 130 9.71 1.69 -6.50
CA ASN A 130 10.82 2.56 -6.13
C ASN A 130 10.93 3.75 -7.10
N GLU A 131 10.79 3.49 -8.40
CA GLU A 131 10.75 4.50 -9.45
C GLU A 131 9.57 5.45 -9.29
N GLU A 132 8.40 4.92 -8.91
CA GLU A 132 7.22 5.74 -8.69
C GLU A 132 7.37 6.61 -7.44
N ILE A 133 7.90 6.07 -6.33
CA ILE A 133 8.20 6.86 -5.13
C ILE A 133 9.16 8.00 -5.46
N ASP A 134 10.21 7.73 -6.25
CA ASP A 134 11.19 8.74 -6.67
C ASP A 134 10.58 9.83 -7.54
N THR A 135 9.61 9.48 -8.37
CA THR A 135 8.82 10.42 -9.15
C THR A 135 7.94 11.28 -8.23
N GLN A 136 7.24 10.66 -7.27
CA GLN A 136 6.34 11.37 -6.35
C GLN A 136 7.05 12.31 -5.36
N MET A 137 8.35 12.12 -5.09
CA MET A 137 9.16 13.07 -4.30
C MET A 137 9.24 14.48 -4.91
N LYS A 138 8.90 14.63 -6.20
CA LYS A 138 8.84 15.93 -6.89
C LYS A 138 7.41 16.47 -7.01
N ASN A 139 6.40 15.68 -6.64
CA ASN A 139 4.99 16.05 -6.76
C ASN A 139 4.55 16.98 -5.61
N ASN A 140 4.17 18.21 -5.95
CA ASN A 140 3.68 19.23 -5.01
C ASN A 140 2.15 19.17 -4.79
N GLY A 141 1.47 18.14 -5.29
CA GLY A 141 0.05 17.87 -5.03
C GLY A 141 -0.27 17.89 -3.53
N LEU A 142 -1.50 18.32 -3.21
CA LEU A 142 -1.98 18.57 -1.85
C LEU A 142 -1.03 19.47 -1.03
N GLY A 143 -0.54 20.56 -1.63
CA GLY A 143 0.34 21.52 -0.95
C GLY A 143 1.70 20.92 -0.52
N GLY A 144 2.19 19.90 -1.23
CA GLY A 144 3.46 19.22 -0.92
C GLY A 144 3.33 18.02 0.03
N GLY A 145 2.10 17.62 0.37
CA GLY A 145 1.84 16.42 1.16
C GLY A 145 2.36 15.14 0.49
N ILE A 146 2.17 15.01 -0.83
CA ILE A 146 2.66 13.87 -1.62
C ILE A 146 4.17 13.74 -1.53
N LYS A 147 4.89 14.84 -1.82
CA LYS A 147 6.35 14.92 -1.67
C LYS A 147 6.83 14.51 -0.29
N SER A 148 6.14 14.93 0.77
CA SER A 148 6.51 14.59 2.15
C SER A 148 6.32 13.10 2.44
N ASN A 149 5.16 12.54 2.08
CA ASN A 149 4.89 11.10 2.25
C ASN A 149 5.84 10.22 1.41
N SER A 150 6.21 10.68 0.22
CA SER A 150 7.15 9.95 -0.65
C SER A 150 8.53 9.82 0.00
N LYS A 151 9.00 10.89 0.65
CA LYS A 151 10.27 10.85 1.40
C LYS A 151 10.20 9.85 2.55
N TRP A 152 9.12 9.87 3.34
CA TRP A 152 8.96 8.93 4.45
C TRP A 152 8.84 7.48 3.98
N ALA A 153 8.09 7.23 2.90
CA ALA A 153 8.00 5.90 2.30
C ALA A 153 9.38 5.42 1.83
N LYS A 154 10.13 6.27 1.12
CA LYS A 154 11.51 5.97 0.69
C LYS A 154 12.46 5.70 1.86
N GLU A 155 12.39 6.53 2.89
CA GLU A 155 13.21 6.35 4.10
C GLU A 155 12.93 5.01 4.75
N VAL A 156 11.67 4.60 4.90
CA VAL A 156 11.34 3.31 5.50
C VAL A 156 11.78 2.13 4.64
N ILE A 157 11.64 2.20 3.31
CA ILE A 157 12.12 1.15 2.38
C ILE A 157 13.64 1.01 2.41
N LEU A 158 14.38 2.13 2.54
CA LEU A 158 15.84 2.12 2.56
C LEU A 158 16.43 1.81 3.95
N ASN A 159 15.66 1.97 5.02
CA ASN A 159 16.17 1.85 6.38
C ASN A 159 16.17 0.40 6.89
N HIS A 160 17.31 -0.26 6.71
CA HIS A 160 17.78 -1.24 7.69
C HIS A 160 18.23 -0.51 8.98
N PHE A 161 17.29 -0.21 9.88
CA PHE A 161 17.49 0.40 11.22
C PHE A 161 18.14 1.80 11.25
N ILE A 162 17.35 2.83 11.59
CA ILE A 162 17.63 3.90 12.58
C ILE A 162 16.32 4.71 12.71
N LEU A 163 15.44 4.26 13.60
CA LEU A 163 14.61 5.15 14.43
C LEU A 163 14.67 4.57 15.85
N GLY A 164 15.90 4.41 16.33
CA GLY A 164 16.21 4.27 17.74
C GLY A 164 16.79 5.59 18.22
N GLY A 165 16.06 6.26 19.11
CA GLY A 165 16.37 7.58 19.66
C GLY A 165 15.10 8.27 20.11
#